data_AF-A0AAJ8WCT3-F1
#
_entry.id   AF-A0AAJ8WCT3-F1
#
_cell.length_a   1.000
_cell.length_b   1.000
_cell.length_c   1.000
_cell.angle_alpha   90.00
_cell.angle_beta   90.00
_cell.angle_gamma   90.00
#
_symmetry.space_group_name_H-M   'P 1'
#
loop_
_entity.id
_entity.type
_entity.pdbx_description
1 polymer ?
#
loop_
_entity_poly.entity_id
_entity_poly.type
_entity_poly.pdbx_seq_one_letter_code
_entity_poly.pdbx_strand_id
1 'polypeptide(L)' 'MCFDIKSSVLDATFRKLKKLAEREYLHFHDTRREALTRLSKKVDVMTLAKISGHKDISILQNVYYAPDMAEVAELLD' A
#
# COMPACT_ATOMS: atom_id res chain seq x y z
N MET A 1 -11.14 13.36 -11.25
CA MET A 1 -9.89 12.82 -10.67
C MET A 1 -9.78 13.38 -9.26
N CYS A 2 -9.69 12.53 -8.22
CA CYS A 2 -9.96 12.93 -6.82
C CYS A 2 -8.90 13.89 -6.24
N PHE A 3 -7.73 14.03 -6.86
CA PHE A 3 -6.73 15.04 -6.50
C PHE A 3 -6.07 15.54 -7.79
N ASP A 4 -6.39 16.77 -8.22
CA ASP A 4 -5.80 17.41 -9.40
C ASP A 4 -4.41 18.00 -9.07
N ILE A 5 -3.55 17.17 -8.50
CA ILE A 5 -2.20 17.57 -8.10
C ILE A 5 -1.25 17.24 -9.23
N LYS A 6 -0.53 18.26 -9.72
CA LYS A 6 0.51 18.08 -10.74
C LYS A 6 1.61 17.15 -10.22
N SER A 7 2.07 16.22 -11.06
CA SER A 7 3.16 15.29 -10.70
C SER A 7 4.43 16.00 -10.22
N SER A 8 4.71 17.20 -10.72
CA SER A 8 5.83 18.03 -10.26
C SER A 8 5.71 18.48 -8.80
N VAL A 9 4.50 18.77 -8.32
CA VAL A 9 4.23 19.15 -6.93
C VAL A 9 4.39 17.94 -6.00
N LEU A 10 3.93 16.77 -6.44
CA LEU A 10 4.13 15.50 -5.75
C LEU A 10 5.62 15.17 -5.60
N ASP A 11 6.40 15.26 -6.69
CA ASP A 11 7.84 14.98 -6.65
C ASP A 11 8.59 15.96 -5.73
N ALA A 12 8.32 17.27 -5.85
CA ALA A 12 8.94 18.28 -5.00
C ALA A 12 8.63 18.05 -3.51
N THR A 13 7.37 17.73 -3.19
CA THR A 13 6.94 17.45 -1.81
C THR A 13 7.58 16.17 -1.29
N PHE A 14 7.62 15.10 -2.09
CA PHE A 14 8.26 13.84 -1.72
C PHE A 14 9.75 14.03 -1.42
N ARG A 15 10.49 14.73 -2.29
CA ARG A 15 11.92 15.03 -2.06
C ARG A 15 12.16 15.81 -0.77
N LYS A 16 11.30 16.80 -0.48
CA LYS A 16 11.39 17.58 0.77
C LYS A 16 11.19 16.67 1.99
N LEU A 17 10.14 15.85 2.00
CA LEU A 17 9.86 14.92 3.10
C LEU A 17 10.95 13.86 3.27
N LYS A 18 11.45 13.31 2.15
CA LYS A 18 12.55 12.35 2.11
C LYS A 18 13.81 12.89 2.79
N LYS A 19 14.18 14.14 2.47
CA LYS A 19 15.33 14.83 3.08
C LYS A 19 15.12 15.08 4.57
N LEU A 20 13.92 15.51 4.97
CA LEU A 20 13.58 15.73 6.39
C LEU A 20 13.61 14.44 7.22
N ALA A 21 13.28 13.30 6.61
CA ALA A 21 13.33 12.01 7.25
C ALA A 21 14.73 11.35 7.23
N GLU A 22 15.72 11.98 6.57
CA GLU A 22 17.07 11.44 6.37
C GLU A 22 17.07 10.06 5.69
N ARG A 23 16.14 9.83 4.75
CA ARG A 23 15.97 8.54 4.05
C ARG A 23 16.29 8.66 2.56
N GLU A 24 17.53 8.98 2.23
CA GLU A 24 17.95 9.24 0.83
C GLU A 24 17.82 8.02 -0.12
N TYR A 25 17.64 6.82 0.41
CA TYR A 25 17.43 5.60 -0.38
C TYR A 25 15.95 5.38 -0.80
N LEU A 26 14.99 6.11 -0.23
CA LEU A 26 13.57 5.89 -0.54
C LEU A 26 13.17 6.49 -1.90
N HIS A 27 12.38 5.75 -2.66
CA HIS A 27 11.76 6.21 -3.90
C HIS A 27 10.26 6.42 -3.73
N PHE A 28 9.66 7.24 -4.60
CA PHE A 28 8.22 7.56 -4.51
C PHE A 28 7.35 6.30 -4.62
N HIS A 29 7.74 5.31 -5.44
CA HIS A 29 6.99 4.05 -5.58
C HIS A 29 7.02 3.18 -4.31
N ASP A 30 8.02 3.35 -3.43
CA ASP A 30 8.05 2.63 -2.14
C ASP A 30 6.90 3.06 -1.23
N THR A 31 6.40 4.29 -1.39
CA THR A 31 5.23 4.77 -0.64
C THR A 31 3.98 3.95 -0.95
N ARG A 32 3.82 3.50 -2.20
CA ARG A 32 2.72 2.62 -2.60
C ARG A 32 2.87 1.26 -1.92
N ARG A 33 4.07 0.68 -1.93
CA ARG A 33 4.33 -0.60 -1.27
C ARG A 33 4.02 -0.53 0.22
N GLU A 34 4.50 0.51 0.90
CA GLU A 34 4.26 0.72 2.33
C GLU A 34 2.77 0.92 2.65
N ALA A 35 2.06 1.71 1.84
CA ALA A 35 0.63 1.93 2.00
C ALA A 35 -0.16 0.62 1.85
N LEU A 36 0.19 -0.22 0.87
CA LEU A 36 -0.46 -1.52 0.66
C LEU A 36 -0.19 -2.49 1.80
N THR A 37 1.05 -2.57 2.29
CA THR A 37 1.40 -3.40 3.46
C THR A 37 0.65 -2.97 4.72
N ARG A 38 0.42 -1.67 4.92
CA ARG A 38 -0.35 -1.19 6.07
C ARG A 38 -1.85 -1.42 5.91
N LEU A 39 -2.37 -1.26 4.68
CA LEU A 39 -3.78 -1.48 4.39
C LEU A 39 -4.14 -2.96 4.42
N SER A 40 -3.26 -3.87 4.03
CA SER A 40 -3.55 -5.31 4.06
C SER A 40 -3.81 -5.85 5.46
N LYS A 41 -3.35 -5.15 6.51
CA LYS A 41 -3.67 -5.45 7.92
C LYS A 41 -5.05 -4.97 8.36
N LYS A 42 -5.75 -4.18 7.54
CA LYS A 42 -7.01 -3.52 7.88
C LYS A 42 -8.17 -3.90 6.97
N VAL A 43 -7.88 -4.35 5.75
CA VAL A 43 -8.88 -4.71 4.76
C VAL A 43 -8.52 -6.04 4.11
N ASP A 44 -9.53 -6.78 3.67
CA ASP A 44 -9.35 -8.01 2.92
C ASP A 44 -8.71 -7.76 1.55
N VAL A 45 -8.21 -8.82 0.92
CA VAL A 45 -7.50 -8.78 -0.35
C VAL A 45 -8.34 -8.20 -1.50
N MET A 46 -9.64 -8.48 -1.53
CA MET A 46 -10.53 -7.98 -2.60
C MET A 46 -10.78 -6.49 -2.45
N THR A 47 -10.99 -6.02 -1.21
CA THR A 47 -11.09 -4.59 -0.91
C THR A 47 -9.77 -3.88 -1.20
N LEU A 48 -8.64 -4.47 -0.81
CA LEU A 48 -7.31 -3.94 -1.11
C LEU A 48 -7.08 -3.83 -2.62
N ALA A 49 -7.50 -4.81 -3.41
CA ALA A 49 -7.41 -4.79 -4.87
C ALA A 49 -8.19 -3.63 -5.47
N LYS A 50 -9.43 -3.38 -5.00
CA LYS A 50 -10.26 -2.25 -5.46
C LYS A 50 -9.63 -0.90 -5.09
N ILE A 51 -9.13 -0.73 -3.87
CA ILE A 51 -8.48 0.52 -3.42
C ILE A 51 -7.21 0.78 -4.24
N SER A 52 -6.41 -0.26 -4.45
CA SER A 52 -5.11 -0.14 -5.08
C SER A 52 -5.15 -0.09 -6.61
N GLY A 53 -6.26 -0.49 -7.23
CA GLY A 53 -6.43 -0.55 -8.68
C GLY A 53 -5.67 -1.72 -9.33
N HIS A 54 -5.33 -2.76 -8.58
CA HIS A 54 -4.71 -3.96 -9.16
C HIS A 54 -5.75 -4.76 -9.95
N LYS A 55 -5.47 -5.02 -11.22
CA LYS A 55 -6.26 -5.93 -12.06
C LYS A 55 -5.99 -7.39 -11.74
N ASP A 56 -4.74 -7.70 -11.38
CA ASP A 56 -4.32 -9.02 -10.94
C ASP A 56 -4.12 -9.04 -9.42
N ILE A 57 -4.92 -9.85 -8.76
CA ILE A 57 -5.03 -9.95 -7.31
C ILE A 57 -3.97 -10.90 -6.74
N SER A 58 -3.39 -11.76 -7.58
CA SER A 58 -2.41 -12.78 -7.16
C SER A 58 -1.18 -12.17 -6.47
N ILE A 59 -0.71 -11.01 -6.93
CA ILE A 59 0.37 -10.26 -6.26
C ILE A 59 -0.05 -9.80 -4.87
N LEU A 60 -1.29 -9.37 -4.68
CA LEU A 60 -1.75 -8.92 -3.37
C LEU A 60 -1.85 -10.08 -2.38
N GLN A 61 -2.35 -11.22 -2.86
CA GLN A 61 -2.43 -12.45 -2.08
C GLN A 61 -1.03 -13.00 -1.73
N ASN A 62 -0.08 -12.97 -2.65
CA ASN A 62 1.24 -13.55 -2.41
C ASN A 62 2.18 -12.63 -1.62
N VAL A 63 2.01 -11.31 -1.73
CA VAL A 63 2.98 -10.33 -1.17
C VAL A 63 2.47 -9.65 0.10
N TYR A 64 1.15 -9.43 0.23
CA TYR A 64 0.60 -8.63 1.32
C TYR A 64 -0.44 -9.36 2.17
N TYR A 65 -0.96 -10.51 1.71
CA TYR A 65 -1.88 -11.34 2.48
C TYR A 65 -1.10 -12.37 3.29
N ALA A 66 -1.02 -12.12 4.60
CA ALA A 66 -0.49 -13.04 5.60
C ALA A 66 -1.48 -13.08 6.77
N PRO A 67 -2.66 -13.69 6.60
CA PRO A 67 -3.66 -13.78 7.66
C PRO A 67 -3.11 -14.63 8.80
N ASP A 68 -3.52 -14.32 10.02
CA ASP A 68 -3.31 -15.23 11.15
C ASP A 68 -4.24 -16.44 10.97
N MET A 69 -3.67 -17.64 10.91
CA MET A 69 -4.46 -18.86 10.73
C MET A 69 -5.33 -19.17 11.96
N ALA A 70 -5.01 -18.63 13.14
CA ALA A 70 -5.87 -18.71 14.31
C ALA A 70 -7.18 -17.91 14.10
N GLU A 71 -7.09 -16.68 13.59
CA GLU A 71 -8.27 -15.87 13.24
C GLU A 71 -9.09 -16.51 12.13
N VAL A 72 -8.44 -17.18 11.16
CA VAL A 72 -9.14 -17.91 10.09
C VAL A 72 -9.90 -19.12 10.64
N ALA A 73 -9.36 -19.79 11.66
CA ALA A 73 -10.04 -20.93 12.29
C ALA A 73 -11.31 -20.49 13.04
N GLU A 74 -11.30 -19.33 13.70
CA GLU A 74 -12.48 -18.77 14.37
C GLU A 74 -13.63 -18.42 13.39
N LEU A 75 -13.33 -18.21 12.10
CA LEU A 75 -14.36 -17.97 11.06
C LEU A 75 -15.07 -19.25 10.59
N LEU A 76 -14.57 -20.44 10.95
CA LEU A 76 -15.09 -21.74 10.51
C LEU A 76 -15.94 -22.46 11.57
N ASP A 77 -15.96 -21.96 12.81
CA ASP A 77 -16.88 -22.38 13.89
C ASP A 77 -18.26 -21.69 13.78
#